data_AF-A0A7C2PG09-F1
#
_entry.id   AF-A0A7C2PG09-F1
#
_cell.length_a   1.000
_cell.length_b   1.000
_cell.length_c   1.000
_cell.angle_alpha   90.00
_cell.angle_beta   90.00
_cell.angle_gamma   90.00
#
_symmetry.space_group_name_H-M   'P 1'
#
loop_
_entity.id
_entity.type
_entity.pdbx_description
1 polymer ?
#
loop_
_entity_poly.entity_id
_entity_poly.type
_entity_poly.pdbx_seq_one_letter_code
_entity_poly.pdbx_strand_id
1 'polypeptide(L)'
;MDSQSFWRRHEFSLLLSVIAVAVITAVLDVQHNYWLNPRDTAVDLTRQWSMLGLYSLGAAVVIIAGGIDLSAGSVIAFSGTICATLLLVLAPEAMTRSEPLPLWVIVTAISGTLLSGFLIGSLHAWLITVVGLPPFVATLATLVGLRSLARAICESATLAVLGGSSTQIGLFDRDFRHLATSVWIPAVVLIVLSGALWLVLSRTVLGRHLYALGGNEQAARLSGIQTDRLKWFAYCVSAMLSSLAGIFYICEQSVADPQTLGRGYELNAIAAAVVGGCSLQGGVGTVPGTLLGALFLRTVIDGVNKVVKAGADVYEGFIVGVVVVFAVVFTRGHESAQRQRSLFAGPLGLVTMLNLTLLAGVLMALIGSRLLGAHVQMNAVWLAVFSMIAVFVLLALLRPAWSAAARKRVGILWAVATIATGIGVDRYYPIAQTKAALAAVQQAGGKVVRNDVGIVVDLSDTPLDDAALRKLEPRLGALDPLVELRLRGTKLTDRSVDVIGRLPKSLTTIDVRGTGMTTGGVLRLRRALPNARVATEP
;
A
#
# COMPACT_ATOMS: atom_id res chain seq x y z
N MET A 1 -36.95 -13.41 -4.54
CA MET A 1 -36.88 -14.50 -3.55
C MET A 1 -36.13 -15.67 -4.17
N ASP A 2 -34.81 -15.57 -4.29
CA ASP A 2 -33.92 -16.72 -4.52
C ASP A 2 -32.96 -16.76 -3.33
N SER A 3 -33.32 -17.52 -2.31
CA SER A 3 -32.61 -17.58 -1.03
C SER A 3 -32.56 -19.02 -0.54
N GLN A 4 -31.57 -19.81 -0.96
CA GLN A 4 -31.19 -21.08 -0.31
C GLN A 4 -29.71 -21.49 -0.48
N SER A 5 -28.79 -20.57 -0.73
CA SER A 5 -27.37 -20.81 -0.40
C SER A 5 -26.88 -19.71 0.52
N PHE A 6 -26.32 -20.11 1.68
CA PHE A 6 -25.71 -19.20 2.65
C PHE A 6 -24.63 -18.31 2.00
N TRP A 7 -24.04 -18.78 0.89
CA TRP A 7 -23.11 -18.03 0.04
C TRP A 7 -23.79 -17.60 -1.26
N ARG A 8 -23.83 -16.30 -1.54
CA ARG A 8 -24.11 -15.81 -2.90
C ARG A 8 -22.91 -16.12 -3.81
N ARG A 9 -23.14 -16.33 -5.12
CA ARG A 9 -22.06 -16.55 -6.11
C ARG A 9 -20.94 -15.49 -6.02
N HIS A 10 -21.30 -14.27 -5.67
CA HIS A 10 -20.37 -13.15 -5.47
C HIS A 10 -19.45 -13.34 -4.25
N GLU A 11 -19.99 -13.77 -3.10
CA GLU A 11 -19.21 -13.97 -1.87
C GLU A 11 -18.21 -15.12 -2.02
N PHE A 12 -18.59 -16.17 -2.75
CA PHE A 12 -17.69 -17.27 -3.10
C PHE A 12 -16.53 -16.80 -4.01
N SER A 13 -16.82 -15.95 -4.99
CA SER A 13 -15.79 -15.34 -5.86
C SER A 13 -14.82 -14.44 -5.08
N LEU A 14 -15.33 -13.69 -4.10
CA LEU A 14 -14.51 -12.88 -3.20
C LEU A 14 -13.60 -13.75 -2.31
N LEU A 15 -14.12 -14.84 -1.74
CA LEU A 15 -13.28 -15.79 -1.01
C LEU A 15 -12.16 -16.36 -1.87
N LEU A 16 -12.47 -16.75 -3.11
CA LEU A 16 -11.45 -17.25 -4.02
C LEU A 16 -10.39 -16.17 -4.33
N SER A 17 -10.82 -14.92 -4.48
CA SER A 17 -9.91 -13.77 -4.65
C SER A 17 -9.02 -13.56 -3.42
N VAL A 18 -9.56 -13.68 -2.21
CA VAL A 18 -8.78 -13.61 -0.95
C VAL A 18 -7.72 -14.71 -0.92
N ILE A 19 -8.10 -15.96 -1.22
CA ILE A 19 -7.18 -17.10 -1.25
C ILE A 19 -6.09 -16.87 -2.30
N ALA A 20 -6.47 -16.41 -3.50
CA ALA A 20 -5.52 -16.14 -4.57
C ALA A 20 -4.50 -15.06 -4.16
N VAL A 21 -4.95 -13.95 -3.55
CA VAL A 21 -4.05 -12.90 -3.04
C VAL A 21 -3.14 -13.47 -1.95
N ALA A 22 -3.68 -14.21 -0.98
CA ALA A 22 -2.89 -14.80 0.09
C ALA A 22 -1.81 -15.76 -0.44
N VAL A 23 -2.13 -16.58 -1.45
CA VAL A 23 -1.17 -17.49 -2.09
C VAL A 23 -0.10 -16.70 -2.86
N ILE A 24 -0.49 -15.68 -3.63
CA ILE A 24 0.46 -14.82 -4.36
C ILE A 24 1.40 -14.13 -3.36
N THR A 25 0.86 -13.57 -2.29
CA THR A 25 1.66 -12.95 -1.22
C THR A 25 2.60 -13.96 -0.58
N ALA A 26 2.13 -15.17 -0.26
CA ALA A 26 2.98 -16.20 0.34
C ALA A 26 4.15 -16.61 -0.57
N VAL A 27 3.97 -16.58 -1.90
CA VAL A 27 5.05 -16.87 -2.86
C VAL A 27 6.02 -15.69 -3.02
N LEU A 28 5.52 -14.46 -2.97
CA LEU A 28 6.32 -13.24 -3.19
C LEU A 28 6.95 -12.68 -1.90
N ASP A 29 6.51 -13.14 -0.73
CA ASP A 29 7.02 -12.70 0.56
C ASP A 29 8.51 -13.07 0.71
N VAL A 30 9.36 -12.05 0.65
CA VAL A 30 10.81 -12.20 0.69
C VAL A 30 11.30 -12.82 2.00
N GLN A 31 10.60 -12.55 3.12
CA GLN A 31 10.95 -13.11 4.43
C GLN A 31 10.28 -14.47 4.66
N HIS A 32 9.44 -14.93 3.74
CA HIS A 32 8.65 -16.16 3.87
C HIS A 32 7.87 -16.22 5.19
N ASN A 33 7.44 -15.09 5.73
CA ASN A 33 6.68 -15.02 7.00
C ASN A 33 5.36 -15.78 6.91
N TYR A 34 4.73 -15.82 5.74
CA TYR A 34 3.53 -16.65 5.50
C TYR A 34 3.81 -18.16 5.66
N TRP A 35 5.04 -18.61 5.44
CA TRP A 35 5.44 -20.03 5.57
C TRP A 35 6.11 -20.33 6.90
N LEU A 36 7.00 -19.45 7.36
CA LEU A 36 7.82 -19.63 8.56
C LEU A 36 7.06 -19.25 9.83
N ASN A 37 6.27 -18.18 9.79
CA ASN A 37 5.52 -17.64 10.94
C ASN A 37 4.01 -17.48 10.60
N PRO A 38 3.32 -18.56 10.18
CA PRO A 38 1.94 -18.47 9.72
C PRO A 38 0.98 -18.03 10.83
N ARG A 39 1.27 -18.39 12.08
CA ARG A 39 0.47 -17.98 13.25
C ARG A 39 0.50 -16.47 13.45
N ASP A 40 1.69 -15.86 13.46
CA ASP A 40 1.83 -14.44 13.72
C ASP A 40 1.26 -13.61 12.56
N THR A 41 1.47 -14.07 11.33
CA THR A 41 0.82 -13.52 10.14
C THR A 41 -0.71 -13.56 10.26
N ALA A 42 -1.29 -14.70 10.65
CA ALA A 42 -2.74 -14.82 10.81
C ALA A 42 -3.29 -13.92 11.92
N VAL A 43 -2.55 -13.79 13.03
CA VAL A 43 -2.87 -12.93 14.18
C VAL A 43 -2.90 -11.47 13.77
N ASP A 44 -1.84 -10.98 13.11
CA ASP A 44 -1.76 -9.58 12.67
C ASP A 44 -2.78 -9.26 11.58
N LEU A 45 -2.97 -10.19 10.63
CA LEU A 45 -3.97 -10.05 9.58
C LEU A 45 -5.38 -9.97 10.16
N THR A 46 -5.70 -10.82 11.13
CA THR A 46 -7.04 -10.85 11.77
C THR A 46 -7.26 -9.61 12.63
N ARG A 47 -6.25 -9.16 13.39
CA ARG A 47 -6.33 -7.93 14.20
C ARG A 47 -6.65 -6.73 13.32
N GLN A 48 -5.92 -6.59 12.23
CA GLN A 48 -6.05 -5.45 11.32
C GLN A 48 -7.30 -5.55 10.44
N TRP A 49 -7.71 -6.76 10.05
CA TRP A 49 -9.01 -7.00 9.42
C TRP A 49 -10.15 -6.61 10.36
N SER A 50 -10.00 -6.86 11.66
CA SER A 50 -11.02 -6.50 12.65
C SER A 50 -11.23 -4.99 12.73
N MET A 51 -10.13 -4.24 12.82
CA MET A 51 -10.19 -2.77 12.84
C MET A 51 -10.72 -2.20 11.52
N LEU A 52 -10.25 -2.71 10.38
CA LEU A 52 -10.73 -2.30 9.05
C LEU A 52 -12.22 -2.62 8.87
N GLY A 53 -12.63 -3.83 9.26
CA GLY A 53 -14.02 -4.27 9.22
C GLY A 53 -14.95 -3.36 10.00
N LEU A 54 -14.55 -2.87 11.18
CA LEU A 54 -15.40 -1.99 12.00
C LEU A 54 -15.80 -0.73 11.24
N TYR A 55 -14.84 0.06 10.75
CA TYR A 55 -15.17 1.30 10.05
C TYR A 55 -15.72 1.04 8.64
N SER A 56 -15.38 -0.08 7.98
CA SER A 56 -16.01 -0.50 6.73
C SER A 56 -17.50 -0.82 6.87
N LEU A 57 -17.93 -1.41 8.00
CA LEU A 57 -19.35 -1.62 8.29
C LEU A 57 -20.10 -0.30 8.43
N GLY A 58 -19.47 0.69 9.07
CA GLY A 58 -19.98 2.06 9.15
C GLY A 58 -20.21 2.66 7.76
N ALA A 59 -19.19 2.59 6.90
CA ALA A 59 -19.27 3.03 5.52
C ALA A 59 -20.36 2.27 4.74
N ALA A 60 -20.49 0.95 4.93
CA ALA A 60 -21.52 0.16 4.26
C ALA A 60 -22.94 0.59 4.62
N VAL A 61 -23.22 0.92 5.89
CA VAL A 61 -24.55 1.42 6.30
C VAL A 61 -24.87 2.75 5.62
N VAL A 62 -23.91 3.68 5.57
CA VAL A 62 -24.07 4.97 4.88
C VAL A 62 -24.27 4.79 3.37
N ILE A 63 -23.48 3.92 2.74
CA ILE A 63 -23.59 3.62 1.31
C ILE A 63 -24.94 2.97 1.00
N ILE A 64 -25.40 2.01 1.81
CA ILE A 64 -26.72 1.38 1.65
C ILE A 64 -27.84 2.42 1.73
N ALA A 65 -27.70 3.42 2.59
CA ALA A 65 -28.64 4.54 2.71
C ALA A 65 -28.55 5.56 1.55
N GLY A 66 -27.66 5.36 0.57
CA GLY A 66 -27.47 6.27 -0.57
C GLY A 66 -26.57 7.48 -0.27
N GLY A 67 -25.86 7.47 0.85
CA GLY A 67 -24.88 8.49 1.24
C GLY A 67 -23.44 8.08 0.95
N ILE A 68 -22.52 9.02 1.12
CA ILE A 68 -21.07 8.77 1.15
C ILE A 68 -20.52 9.49 2.38
N ASP A 69 -19.69 8.81 3.16
CA ASP A 69 -18.98 9.36 4.31
C ASP A 69 -17.48 9.32 4.07
N LEU A 70 -16.89 10.50 3.83
CA LEU A 70 -15.45 10.65 3.64
C LEU A 70 -14.71 10.93 4.96
N SER A 71 -15.41 11.07 6.08
CA SER A 71 -14.81 11.54 7.33
C SER A 71 -14.22 10.41 8.18
N ALA A 72 -14.50 9.14 7.88
CA ALA A 72 -14.20 7.99 8.75
C ALA A 72 -12.74 7.98 9.27
N GLY A 73 -11.76 8.24 8.41
CA GLY A 73 -10.36 8.31 8.81
C GLY A 73 -10.04 9.45 9.79
N SER A 74 -10.67 10.62 9.61
CA SER A 74 -10.54 11.75 10.54
C SER A 74 -11.31 11.53 11.83
N VAL A 75 -12.43 10.81 11.80
CA VAL A 75 -13.16 10.39 13.00
C VAL A 75 -12.31 9.42 13.82
N ILE A 76 -11.62 8.46 13.18
CA ILE A 76 -10.64 7.57 13.83
C ILE A 76 -9.53 8.38 14.51
N ALA A 77 -8.94 9.35 13.82
CA ALA A 77 -7.89 10.21 14.37
C ALA A 77 -8.40 11.04 15.57
N PHE A 78 -9.56 11.68 15.41
CA PHE A 78 -10.15 12.53 16.44
C PHE A 78 -10.56 11.73 17.67
N SER A 79 -11.31 10.64 17.49
CA SER A 79 -11.77 9.76 18.58
C SER A 79 -10.61 9.14 19.36
N GLY A 80 -9.56 8.69 18.67
CA GLY A 80 -8.33 8.20 19.32
C GLY A 80 -7.64 9.28 20.14
N THR A 81 -7.60 10.51 19.61
CA THR A 81 -7.04 11.66 20.33
C THR A 81 -7.87 12.04 21.55
N ILE A 82 -9.20 12.03 21.45
CA ILE A 82 -10.10 12.25 22.59
C ILE A 82 -9.87 11.18 23.66
N CYS A 83 -9.73 9.92 23.27
CA CYS A 83 -9.47 8.83 24.21
C CYS A 83 -8.17 9.06 24.97
N ALA A 84 -7.06 9.29 24.25
CA ALA A 84 -5.76 9.55 24.85
C ALA A 84 -5.74 10.83 25.70
N THR A 85 -6.47 11.87 25.29
CA THR A 85 -6.61 13.12 26.06
C THR A 85 -7.35 12.89 27.37
N LEU A 86 -8.45 12.12 27.36
CA LEU A 86 -9.20 11.80 28.57
C LEU A 86 -8.37 10.97 29.54
N LEU A 87 -7.60 10.00 29.04
CA LEU A 87 -6.66 9.24 29.86
C LEU A 87 -5.60 10.16 30.48
N LEU A 88 -5.01 11.06 29.68
CA LEU A 88 -3.98 11.99 30.13
C LEU A 88 -4.50 12.98 31.19
N VAL A 89 -5.70 13.53 31.00
CA VAL A 89 -6.28 14.54 31.90
C VAL A 89 -6.81 13.91 33.20
N LEU A 90 -7.40 12.71 33.12
CA LEU A 90 -7.98 12.05 34.30
C LEU A 90 -6.93 11.30 35.15
N ALA A 91 -5.84 10.84 34.54
CA ALA A 91 -4.77 10.10 35.23
C ALA A 91 -3.36 10.53 34.76
N PRO A 92 -2.99 11.82 34.97
CA PRO A 92 -1.73 12.37 34.45
C PRO A 92 -0.49 11.69 35.04
N GLU A 93 -0.50 11.37 36.34
CA GLU A 93 0.61 10.67 37.00
C GLU A 93 0.79 9.25 36.46
N ALA A 94 -0.31 8.51 36.27
CA ALA A 94 -0.26 7.15 35.73
C ALA A 94 0.25 7.14 34.29
N MET A 95 -0.22 8.09 33.47
CA MET A 95 0.22 8.26 32.08
C MET A 95 1.72 8.61 31.97
N THR A 96 2.24 9.45 32.86
CA THR A 96 3.64 9.91 32.83
C THR A 96 4.61 8.91 33.46
N ARG A 97 4.22 8.25 34.55
CA ARG A 97 5.04 7.25 35.25
C ARG A 97 4.90 5.83 34.70
N SER A 98 4.06 5.64 33.68
CA SER A 98 3.74 4.31 33.12
C SER A 98 3.16 3.35 34.16
N GLU A 99 2.36 3.88 35.08
CA GLU A 99 1.64 3.08 36.08
C GLU A 99 0.28 2.59 35.54
N PRO A 100 -0.28 1.52 36.11
CA PRO A 100 -1.58 0.99 35.69
C PRO A 100 -2.69 2.04 35.78
N LEU A 101 -3.46 2.18 34.71
CA LEU A 101 -4.61 3.08 34.67
C LEU A 101 -5.78 2.52 35.51
N PRO A 102 -6.41 3.35 36.38
CA PRO A 102 -7.61 2.92 37.09
C PRO A 102 -8.74 2.56 36.12
N LEU A 103 -9.48 1.47 36.42
CA LEU A 103 -10.54 0.98 35.54
C LEU A 103 -11.61 2.05 35.22
N TRP A 104 -11.95 2.89 36.20
CA TRP A 104 -12.94 3.97 35.99
C TRP A 104 -12.45 4.99 34.95
N VAL A 105 -11.15 5.30 34.92
CA VAL A 105 -10.56 6.22 33.92
C VAL A 105 -10.67 5.63 32.52
N ILE A 106 -10.36 4.33 32.37
CA ILE A 106 -10.50 3.62 31.10
C ILE A 106 -11.95 3.63 30.62
N VAL A 107 -12.90 3.30 31.51
CA VAL A 107 -14.33 3.27 31.17
C VAL A 107 -14.84 4.66 30.78
N THR A 108 -14.44 5.71 31.51
CA THR A 108 -14.79 7.10 31.19
C THR A 108 -14.19 7.54 29.87
N ALA A 109 -12.93 7.21 29.59
CA ALA A 109 -12.28 7.54 28.32
C ALA A 109 -12.96 6.85 27.13
N ILE A 110 -13.25 5.55 27.22
CA ILE A 110 -13.96 4.80 26.17
C ILE A 110 -15.37 5.38 25.95
N SER A 111 -16.10 5.65 27.03
CA SER A 111 -17.46 6.20 26.96
C SER A 111 -17.47 7.61 26.35
N GLY A 112 -16.53 8.47 26.76
CA GLY A 112 -16.35 9.82 26.21
C GLY A 112 -15.99 9.79 24.73
N THR A 113 -15.14 8.85 24.31
CA THR A 113 -14.80 8.65 22.91
C THR A 113 -16.00 8.20 22.07
N LEU A 114 -16.79 7.22 22.53
CA LEU A 114 -18.00 6.77 21.84
C LEU A 114 -19.06 7.89 21.76
N LEU A 115 -19.22 8.67 22.82
CA LEU A 115 -20.09 9.85 22.84
C LEU A 115 -19.64 10.88 21.79
N SER A 116 -18.33 11.15 21.70
CA SER A 116 -17.79 12.07 20.68
C SER A 116 -18.11 11.59 19.26
N GLY A 117 -18.01 10.28 18.99
CA GLY A 117 -18.41 9.67 17.72
C GLY A 117 -19.89 9.86 17.41
N PHE A 118 -20.75 9.61 18.39
CA PHE A 118 -22.20 9.82 18.25
C PHE A 118 -22.55 11.28 17.95
N LEU A 119 -21.89 12.23 18.61
CA LEU A 119 -22.07 13.67 18.37
C LEU A 119 -21.61 14.06 16.96
N ILE A 120 -20.49 13.51 16.48
CA ILE A 120 -20.00 13.74 15.11
C ILE A 120 -20.99 13.18 14.08
N GLY A 121 -21.50 11.96 14.28
CA GLY A 121 -22.51 11.39 13.38
C GLY A 121 -23.80 12.20 13.36
N SER A 122 -24.21 12.72 14.53
CA SER A 122 -25.35 13.65 14.64
C SER A 122 -25.09 14.97 13.92
N LEU A 123 -23.86 15.52 14.01
CA LEU A 123 -23.45 16.71 13.28
C LEU A 123 -23.50 16.49 11.76
N HIS A 124 -22.98 15.37 11.25
CA HIS A 124 -23.07 15.02 9.83
C HIS A 124 -24.53 14.94 9.38
N ALA A 125 -25.36 14.23 10.14
CA ALA A 125 -26.77 14.12 9.85
C ALA A 125 -27.47 15.48 9.83
N TRP A 126 -27.22 16.34 10.83
CA TRP A 126 -27.77 17.68 10.89
C TRP A 126 -27.35 18.55 9.68
N LEU A 127 -26.08 18.52 9.29
CA LEU A 127 -25.59 19.20 8.09
C LEU A 127 -26.28 18.71 6.81
N ILE A 128 -26.63 17.42 6.74
CA ILE A 128 -27.23 16.82 5.55
C ILE A 128 -28.74 17.04 5.51
N THR A 129 -29.45 16.82 6.63
CA THR A 129 -30.93 16.82 6.65
C THR A 129 -31.51 18.19 6.95
N VAL A 130 -30.84 19.00 7.77
CA VAL A 130 -31.35 20.32 8.19
C VAL A 130 -30.73 21.43 7.36
N VAL A 131 -29.39 21.47 7.25
CA VAL A 131 -28.70 22.49 6.43
C VAL A 131 -28.86 22.18 4.94
N GLY A 132 -29.13 20.92 4.57
CA GLY A 132 -29.38 20.52 3.19
C GLY A 132 -28.09 20.37 2.35
N LEU A 133 -26.93 20.19 3.00
CA LEU A 133 -25.69 19.97 2.27
C LEU A 133 -25.67 18.58 1.63
N PRO A 134 -25.06 18.43 0.43
CA PRO A 134 -24.77 17.11 -0.11
C PRO A 134 -23.89 16.31 0.87
N PRO A 135 -24.16 15.01 1.09
CA PRO A 135 -23.40 14.13 1.98
C PRO A 135 -21.88 14.22 1.88
N PHE A 136 -21.35 14.24 0.66
CA PHE A 136 -19.91 14.30 0.43
C PHE A 136 -19.32 15.64 0.89
N VAL A 137 -20.06 16.76 0.76
CA VAL A 137 -19.59 18.09 1.19
C VAL A 137 -19.55 18.16 2.71
N ALA A 138 -20.62 17.71 3.37
CA ALA A 138 -20.69 17.70 4.83
C ALA A 138 -19.55 16.88 5.45
N THR A 139 -19.28 15.69 4.91
CA THR A 139 -18.24 14.80 5.45
C THR A 139 -16.83 15.15 4.99
N LEU A 140 -16.65 15.81 3.84
CA LEU A 140 -15.36 16.38 3.42
C LEU A 140 -14.95 17.55 4.31
N ALA A 141 -15.90 18.40 4.72
CA ALA A 141 -15.63 19.51 5.63
C ALA A 141 -15.14 19.00 7.00
N THR A 142 -15.80 17.98 7.54
CA THR A 142 -15.38 17.37 8.81
C THR A 142 -14.13 16.50 8.67
N LEU A 143 -13.85 15.93 7.50
CA LEU A 143 -12.57 15.24 7.23
C LEU A 143 -11.39 16.16 7.55
N VAL A 144 -11.37 17.39 7.03
CA VAL A 144 -10.28 18.33 7.31
C VAL A 144 -10.41 18.92 8.71
N GLY A 145 -11.62 19.32 9.10
CA GLY A 145 -11.89 20.00 10.37
C GLY A 145 -11.57 19.15 11.60
N LEU A 146 -12.05 17.91 11.66
CA LEU A 146 -11.85 17.03 12.82
C LEU A 146 -10.39 16.66 13.04
N ARG A 147 -9.61 16.49 11.96
CA ARG A 147 -8.17 16.21 12.08
C ARG A 147 -7.41 17.41 12.63
N SER A 148 -7.73 18.62 12.15
CA SER A 148 -7.15 19.87 12.69
C SER A 148 -7.53 20.06 14.16
N LEU A 149 -8.80 19.85 14.50
CA LEU A 149 -9.29 19.96 15.88
C LEU A 149 -8.63 18.93 16.81
N ALA A 150 -8.47 17.69 16.36
CA ALA A 150 -7.76 16.65 17.10
C ALA A 150 -6.33 17.09 17.44
N ARG A 151 -5.60 17.64 16.46
CA ARG A 151 -4.26 18.19 16.69
C ARG A 151 -4.26 19.33 17.71
N ALA A 152 -5.18 20.27 17.59
CA ALA A 152 -5.28 21.38 18.53
C ALA A 152 -5.58 20.92 19.96
N ILE A 153 -6.47 19.93 20.13
CA ILE A 153 -6.77 19.32 21.43
C ILE A 153 -5.54 18.62 22.01
N CYS A 154 -4.82 17.85 21.19
CA CYS A 154 -3.60 17.16 21.60
C CYS A 154 -2.52 18.14 22.10
N GLU A 155 -2.22 19.18 21.32
CA GLU A 155 -1.23 20.20 21.68
C GLU A 155 -1.65 20.96 22.95
N SER A 156 -2.95 21.29 23.08
CA SER A 156 -3.48 21.97 24.26
C SER A 156 -3.44 21.11 25.53
N ALA A 157 -3.80 19.83 25.43
CA ALA A 157 -3.82 18.91 26.56
C ALA A 157 -2.40 18.60 27.06
N THR A 158 -1.47 18.38 26.14
CA THR A 158 -0.06 18.13 26.47
C THR A 158 0.58 19.37 27.10
N LEU A 159 0.31 20.57 26.57
CA LEU A 159 0.76 21.81 27.19
C LEU A 159 0.19 21.98 28.60
N ALA A 160 -1.11 21.76 28.79
CA ALA A 160 -1.78 21.95 30.08
C ALA A 160 -1.36 20.95 31.15
N VAL A 161 -1.13 19.69 30.78
CA VAL A 161 -0.86 18.59 31.74
C VAL A 161 0.64 18.33 31.90
N LEU A 162 1.42 18.39 30.81
CA LEU A 162 2.84 18.03 30.80
C LEU A 162 3.77 19.25 30.80
N GLY A 163 3.24 20.47 30.63
CA GLY A 163 4.03 21.71 30.55
C GLY A 163 4.78 21.91 29.23
N GLY A 164 4.63 20.99 28.26
CA GLY A 164 5.22 21.07 26.93
C GLY A 164 4.22 20.71 25.84
N SER A 165 4.22 21.46 24.74
CA SER A 165 3.33 21.17 23.59
C SER A 165 3.88 19.99 22.78
N SER A 166 3.05 18.97 22.59
CA SER A 166 3.32 17.81 21.75
C SER A 166 2.14 17.55 20.81
N THR A 167 2.45 17.16 19.58
CA THR A 167 1.45 16.75 18.58
C THR A 167 1.00 15.30 18.75
N GLN A 168 1.52 14.59 19.76
CA GLN A 168 1.24 13.17 20.01
C GLN A 168 1.10 12.90 21.51
N ILE A 169 0.26 11.92 21.87
CA ILE A 169 0.09 11.43 23.24
C ILE A 169 0.47 9.94 23.28
N GLY A 170 1.51 9.60 24.03
CA GLY A 170 1.94 8.21 24.24
C GLY A 170 1.05 7.44 25.21
N LEU A 171 0.86 6.15 24.95
CA LEU A 171 0.06 5.23 25.76
C LEU A 171 0.94 4.08 26.23
N PHE A 172 1.30 4.06 27.51
CA PHE A 172 2.26 3.07 28.04
C PHE A 172 1.60 1.97 28.87
N ASP A 173 0.38 2.22 29.35
CA ASP A 173 -0.40 1.28 30.15
C ASP A 173 -0.57 -0.07 29.44
N ARG A 174 -0.26 -1.17 30.15
CA ARG A 174 -0.25 -2.51 29.56
C ARG A 174 -1.67 -3.05 29.36
N ASP A 175 -2.55 -2.80 30.31
CA ASP A 175 -3.91 -3.39 30.32
C ASP A 175 -4.80 -2.73 29.27
N PHE A 176 -4.70 -1.41 29.12
CA PHE A 176 -5.35 -0.64 28.06
C PHE A 176 -4.84 -1.06 26.68
N ARG A 177 -3.51 -1.22 26.50
CA ARG A 177 -2.97 -1.74 25.24
C ARG A 177 -3.35 -3.20 24.97
N HIS A 178 -3.68 -3.97 26.00
CA HIS A 178 -4.18 -5.34 25.84
C HIS A 178 -5.48 -5.40 25.02
N LEU A 179 -6.29 -4.34 25.01
CA LEU A 179 -7.53 -4.25 24.20
C LEU A 179 -7.29 -4.45 22.70
N ALA A 180 -6.13 -4.05 22.17
CA ALA A 180 -5.82 -4.20 20.74
C ALA A 180 -4.70 -5.21 20.46
N THR A 181 -3.73 -5.35 21.37
CA THR A 181 -2.64 -6.33 21.18
C THR A 181 -3.15 -7.78 21.24
N SER A 182 -4.20 -8.05 22.03
CA SER A 182 -4.92 -9.32 21.95
C SER A 182 -5.79 -9.35 20.70
N VAL A 183 -5.48 -10.26 19.76
CA VAL A 183 -6.28 -10.44 18.52
C VAL A 183 -7.75 -10.75 18.79
N TRP A 184 -8.05 -11.42 19.91
CA TRP A 184 -9.39 -11.87 20.23
C TRP A 184 -10.34 -10.71 20.52
N ILE A 185 -9.86 -9.62 21.13
CA ILE A 185 -10.73 -8.52 21.55
C ILE A 185 -11.29 -7.77 20.32
N PRO A 186 -10.46 -7.24 19.39
CA PRO A 186 -10.97 -6.61 18.17
C PRO A 186 -11.80 -7.57 17.32
N ALA A 187 -11.39 -8.84 17.21
CA ALA A 187 -12.10 -9.83 16.40
C ALA A 187 -13.50 -10.16 16.96
N VAL A 188 -13.62 -10.40 18.26
CA VAL A 188 -14.92 -10.66 18.90
C VAL A 188 -15.82 -9.43 18.80
N VAL A 189 -15.28 -8.24 19.04
CA VAL A 189 -16.04 -6.98 18.91
C VAL A 189 -16.54 -6.79 17.47
N LEU A 190 -15.69 -7.03 16.46
CA LEU A 190 -16.11 -7.03 15.06
C LEU A 190 -17.26 -8.02 14.83
N ILE A 191 -17.11 -9.29 15.23
CA ILE A 191 -18.11 -10.33 14.97
C ILE A 191 -19.45 -10.00 15.65
N VAL A 192 -19.43 -9.55 16.91
CA VAL A 192 -20.63 -9.17 17.66
C VAL A 192 -21.34 -8.00 16.98
N LEU A 193 -20.63 -6.93 16.65
CA LEU A 193 -21.20 -5.75 16.00
C LEU A 193 -21.67 -6.05 14.58
N SER A 194 -20.95 -6.91 13.85
CA SER A 194 -21.37 -7.41 12.54
C SER A 194 -22.66 -8.20 12.64
N GLY A 195 -22.78 -9.12 13.62
CA GLY A 195 -23.98 -9.90 13.85
C GLY A 195 -25.17 -9.01 14.20
N ALA A 196 -24.97 -8.01 15.06
CA ALA A 196 -25.98 -7.03 15.42
C ALA A 196 -26.43 -6.22 14.19
N LEU A 197 -25.50 -5.67 13.40
CA LEU A 197 -25.82 -4.94 12.18
C LEU A 197 -26.48 -5.80 11.12
N TRP A 198 -26.04 -7.04 10.96
CA TRP A 198 -26.66 -7.99 10.04
C TRP A 198 -28.11 -8.25 10.44
N LEU A 199 -28.39 -8.44 11.73
CA LEU A 199 -29.74 -8.63 12.24
C LEU A 199 -30.60 -7.39 12.02
N VAL A 200 -30.08 -6.19 12.30
CA VAL A 200 -30.76 -4.92 12.04
C VAL A 200 -31.08 -4.77 10.55
N LEU A 201 -30.09 -4.93 9.66
CA LEU A 201 -30.27 -4.71 8.22
C LEU A 201 -31.13 -5.76 7.55
N SER A 202 -31.04 -7.04 7.95
CA SER A 202 -31.74 -8.14 7.27
C SER A 202 -33.08 -8.52 7.89
N ARG A 203 -33.29 -8.29 9.19
CA ARG A 203 -34.47 -8.79 9.92
C ARG A 203 -35.40 -7.69 10.46
N THR A 204 -35.00 -6.43 10.43
CA THR A 204 -35.84 -5.34 11.01
C THR A 204 -36.47 -4.44 9.95
N VAL A 205 -37.49 -3.69 10.38
CA VAL A 205 -38.14 -2.64 9.58
C VAL A 205 -37.15 -1.51 9.25
N LEU A 206 -36.28 -1.16 10.20
CA LEU A 206 -35.24 -0.14 10.02
C LEU A 206 -34.34 -0.50 8.83
N GLY A 207 -33.89 -1.76 8.76
CA GLY A 207 -33.10 -2.26 7.63
C GLY A 207 -33.81 -2.06 6.29
N ARG A 208 -35.06 -2.53 6.17
CA ARG A 208 -35.86 -2.36 4.94
C ARG A 208 -36.01 -0.89 4.53
N HIS A 209 -36.20 0.01 5.50
CA HIS A 209 -36.30 1.43 5.22
C HIS A 209 -34.97 2.05 4.80
N LEU A 210 -33.82 1.61 5.34
CA LEU A 210 -32.50 2.03 4.86
C LEU A 210 -32.27 1.64 3.40
N TYR A 211 -32.61 0.39 3.03
CA TYR A 211 -32.52 -0.05 1.64
C TYR A 211 -33.48 0.73 0.71
N ALA A 212 -34.69 1.02 1.16
CA ALA A 212 -35.65 1.83 0.40
C ALA A 212 -35.17 3.28 0.21
N LEU A 213 -34.61 3.89 1.26
CA LEU A 213 -33.99 5.22 1.22
C LEU A 213 -32.90 5.29 0.16
N GLY A 214 -31.96 4.33 0.16
CA GLY A 214 -30.87 4.32 -0.81
C GLY A 214 -31.29 3.97 -2.23
N GLY A 215 -32.37 3.22 -2.43
CA GLY A 215 -32.90 2.92 -3.76
C GLY A 215 -33.55 4.15 -4.42
N ASN A 216 -34.39 4.87 -3.68
CA ASN A 216 -34.99 6.12 -4.12
C ASN A 216 -35.52 6.93 -2.93
N GLU A 217 -34.78 7.96 -2.52
CA GLU A 217 -35.15 8.82 -1.38
C GLU A 217 -36.52 9.49 -1.58
N GLN A 218 -36.82 9.98 -2.78
CA GLN A 218 -38.08 10.67 -3.06
C GLN A 218 -39.27 9.71 -2.92
N ALA A 219 -39.16 8.50 -3.49
CA ALA A 219 -40.20 7.49 -3.37
C ALA A 219 -40.37 7.00 -1.92
N ALA A 220 -39.28 6.82 -1.18
CA ALA A 220 -39.32 6.46 0.24
C ALA A 220 -40.06 7.53 1.06
N ARG A 221 -39.76 8.81 0.83
CA ARG A 221 -40.41 9.93 1.50
C ARG A 221 -41.90 10.02 1.18
N LEU A 222 -42.28 9.87 -0.09
CA LEU A 222 -43.69 9.83 -0.52
C LEU A 222 -44.45 8.61 0.05
N SER A 223 -43.73 7.54 0.38
CA SER A 223 -44.27 6.34 1.06
C SER A 223 -44.35 6.48 2.59
N GLY A 224 -44.14 7.69 3.14
CA GLY A 224 -44.23 7.97 4.57
C GLY A 224 -43.01 7.56 5.40
N ILE A 225 -41.90 7.17 4.76
CA ILE A 225 -40.66 6.82 5.45
C ILE A 225 -39.96 8.10 5.89
N GLN A 226 -39.61 8.20 7.17
CA GLN A 226 -38.88 9.34 7.73
C GLN A 226 -37.39 9.27 7.36
N THR A 227 -37.08 9.70 6.14
CA THR A 227 -35.74 9.63 5.53
C THR A 227 -34.66 10.26 6.41
N ASP A 228 -34.99 11.35 7.09
CA ASP A 228 -34.02 12.12 7.87
C ASP A 228 -33.54 11.37 9.11
N ARG A 229 -34.43 10.63 9.77
CA ARG A 229 -34.08 9.76 10.92
C ARG A 229 -33.19 8.60 10.51
N LEU A 230 -33.39 8.07 9.30
CA LEU A 230 -32.58 6.98 8.75
C LEU A 230 -31.19 7.46 8.38
N LYS A 231 -31.07 8.65 7.77
CA LYS A 231 -29.79 9.31 7.55
C LYS A 231 -29.08 9.54 8.89
N TRP A 232 -29.77 10.07 9.88
CA TRP A 232 -29.21 10.26 11.23
C TRP A 232 -28.67 8.96 11.84
N PHE A 233 -29.45 7.88 11.79
CA PHE A 233 -29.00 6.57 12.23
C PHE A 233 -27.75 6.09 11.47
N ALA A 234 -27.74 6.21 10.15
CA ALA A 234 -26.63 5.74 9.32
C ALA A 234 -25.31 6.46 9.63
N TYR A 235 -25.34 7.79 9.75
CA TYR A 235 -24.15 8.58 10.08
C TYR A 235 -23.69 8.41 11.54
N CYS A 236 -24.62 8.22 12.48
CA CYS A 236 -24.27 7.89 13.88
C CYS A 236 -23.57 6.54 13.99
N VAL A 237 -24.11 5.51 13.34
CA VAL A 237 -23.49 4.17 13.32
C VAL A 237 -22.10 4.24 12.67
N SER A 238 -21.95 4.94 11.55
CA SER A 238 -20.65 5.13 10.88
C SER A 238 -19.60 5.77 11.79
N ALA A 239 -19.97 6.89 12.43
CA ALA A 239 -19.05 7.63 13.29
C ALA A 239 -18.72 6.87 14.59
N MET A 240 -19.68 6.14 15.18
CA MET A 240 -19.44 5.32 16.37
C MET A 240 -18.51 4.14 16.08
N LEU A 241 -18.70 3.43 14.97
CA LEU A 241 -17.82 2.32 14.58
C LEU A 241 -16.41 2.81 14.22
N SER A 242 -16.32 3.95 13.55
CA SER A 242 -15.04 4.63 13.30
C SER A 242 -14.36 5.04 14.61
N SER A 243 -15.14 5.51 15.60
CA SER A 243 -14.60 5.89 16.90
C SER A 243 -14.06 4.70 17.70
N LEU A 244 -14.77 3.57 17.63
CA LEU A 244 -14.32 2.33 18.24
C LEU A 244 -13.03 1.80 17.58
N ALA A 245 -12.92 1.89 16.26
CA ALA A 245 -11.69 1.59 15.55
C ALA A 245 -10.54 2.52 15.99
N GLY A 246 -10.81 3.81 16.22
CA GLY A 246 -9.84 4.78 16.77
C GLY A 246 -9.24 4.35 18.10
N ILE A 247 -10.07 3.84 19.03
CA ILE A 247 -9.59 3.29 20.31
C ILE A 247 -8.64 2.11 20.08
N PHE A 248 -9.00 1.18 19.19
CA PHE A 248 -8.14 0.03 18.90
C PHE A 248 -6.82 0.42 18.23
N TYR A 249 -6.83 1.38 17.30
CA TYR A 249 -5.61 1.82 16.63
C TYR A 249 -4.62 2.49 17.58
N ILE A 250 -5.06 3.37 18.48
CA ILE A 250 -4.14 3.99 19.46
C ILE A 250 -3.59 2.97 20.46
N CYS A 251 -4.39 1.94 20.81
CA CYS A 251 -3.93 0.84 21.66
C CYS A 251 -2.87 -0.01 20.96
N GLU A 252 -3.03 -0.26 19.65
CA GLU A 252 -2.05 -1.02 18.86
C GLU A 252 -0.76 -0.21 18.65
N GLN A 253 -0.87 1.05 18.25
CA GLN A 253 0.28 1.91 17.96
C GLN A 253 0.97 2.45 19.21
N SER A 254 0.34 2.30 20.39
CA SER A 254 0.80 2.85 21.68
C SER A 254 0.94 4.38 21.67
N VAL A 255 0.31 5.06 20.71
CA VAL A 255 0.36 6.51 20.55
C VAL A 255 -0.91 7.01 19.84
N ALA A 256 -1.43 8.14 20.28
CA ALA A 256 -2.39 8.92 19.52
C ALA A 256 -1.65 10.01 18.74
N ASP A 257 -1.57 9.83 17.42
CA ASP A 257 -1.02 10.83 16.48
C ASP A 257 -2.12 11.29 15.50
N PRO A 258 -2.76 12.44 15.76
CA PRO A 258 -3.80 12.99 14.88
C PRO A 258 -3.30 13.27 13.46
N GLN A 259 -1.99 13.50 13.29
CA GLN A 259 -1.45 13.83 11.98
C GLN A 259 -1.50 12.61 11.07
N THR A 260 -0.98 11.46 11.52
CA THR A 260 -0.77 10.27 10.69
C THR A 260 -1.90 9.24 10.81
N LEU A 261 -2.53 9.14 11.98
CA LEU A 261 -3.57 8.14 12.24
C LEU A 261 -4.77 8.33 11.32
N GLY A 262 -5.27 7.23 10.76
CA GLY A 262 -6.48 7.20 9.94
C GLY A 262 -6.37 7.94 8.60
N ARG A 263 -5.18 8.25 8.07
CA ARG A 263 -5.05 8.85 6.74
C ARG A 263 -5.48 7.86 5.66
N GLY A 264 -6.44 8.26 4.81
CA GLY A 264 -6.91 7.43 3.69
C GLY A 264 -7.78 6.24 4.09
N TYR A 265 -8.06 6.05 5.39
CA TYR A 265 -8.87 4.92 5.86
C TYR A 265 -10.32 5.03 5.41
N GLU A 266 -10.82 6.25 5.18
CA GLU A 266 -12.11 6.51 4.52
C GLU A 266 -12.20 5.86 3.13
N LEU A 267 -11.12 5.91 2.34
CA LEU A 267 -11.08 5.29 1.02
C LEU A 267 -11.03 3.76 1.13
N ASN A 268 -10.29 3.24 2.11
CA ASN A 268 -10.28 1.81 2.40
C ASN A 268 -11.65 1.30 2.85
N ALA A 269 -12.37 2.09 3.66
CA ALA A 269 -13.72 1.78 4.12
C ALA A 269 -14.69 1.60 2.94
N ILE A 270 -14.69 2.59 2.05
CA ILE A 270 -15.53 2.61 0.85
C ILE A 270 -15.12 1.48 -0.10
N ALA A 271 -13.82 1.29 -0.33
CA ALA A 271 -13.30 0.24 -1.20
C ALA A 271 -13.71 -1.16 -0.69
N ALA A 272 -13.55 -1.43 0.61
CA ALA A 272 -13.98 -2.69 1.21
C ALA A 272 -15.49 -2.91 1.08
N ALA A 273 -16.32 -1.89 1.33
CA ALA A 273 -17.77 -2.01 1.17
C ALA A 273 -18.17 -2.26 -0.30
N VAL A 274 -17.57 -1.54 -1.25
CA VAL A 274 -17.87 -1.66 -2.69
C VAL A 274 -17.35 -2.98 -3.27
N VAL A 275 -16.13 -3.40 -2.91
CA VAL A 275 -15.60 -4.73 -3.27
C VAL A 275 -16.48 -5.82 -2.69
N GLY A 276 -17.01 -5.62 -1.47
CA GLY A 276 -17.99 -6.49 -0.82
C GLY A 276 -19.40 -6.46 -1.42
N GLY A 277 -19.64 -5.69 -2.48
CA GLY A 277 -20.91 -5.69 -3.22
C GLY A 277 -21.88 -4.55 -2.84
N CYS A 278 -21.47 -3.57 -2.05
CA CYS A 278 -22.27 -2.36 -1.86
C CYS A 278 -22.31 -1.50 -3.14
N SER A 279 -23.49 -0.96 -3.46
CA SER A 279 -23.65 -0.03 -4.58
C SER A 279 -23.48 1.41 -4.11
N LEU A 280 -22.60 2.18 -4.76
CA LEU A 280 -22.46 3.63 -4.52
C LEU A 280 -23.72 4.43 -4.86
N GLN A 281 -24.65 3.84 -5.62
CA GLN A 281 -25.96 4.45 -5.87
C GLN A 281 -26.94 4.27 -4.69
N GLY A 282 -26.62 3.40 -3.72
CA GLY A 282 -27.50 3.06 -2.60
C GLY A 282 -28.41 1.86 -2.85
N GLY A 283 -29.10 1.43 -1.79
CA GLY A 283 -30.14 0.39 -1.84
C GLY A 283 -29.64 -1.05 -2.05
N VAL A 284 -28.33 -1.28 -2.15
CA VAL A 284 -27.73 -2.61 -2.32
C VAL A 284 -26.45 -2.73 -1.48
N GLY A 285 -26.33 -3.83 -0.75
CA GLY A 285 -25.15 -4.16 0.07
C GLY A 285 -25.49 -5.20 1.14
N THR A 286 -24.48 -5.89 1.67
CA THR A 286 -24.66 -6.89 2.74
C THR A 286 -23.49 -6.83 3.73
N VAL A 287 -23.78 -7.12 5.00
CA VAL A 287 -22.74 -7.16 6.06
C VAL A 287 -21.67 -8.23 5.77
N PRO A 288 -21.99 -9.49 5.44
CA PRO A 288 -20.96 -10.50 5.14
C PRO A 288 -20.11 -10.11 3.93
N GLY A 289 -20.74 -9.55 2.89
CA GLY A 289 -20.03 -9.02 1.72
C GLY A 289 -19.00 -7.95 2.11
N THR A 290 -19.39 -6.96 2.93
CA THR A 290 -18.47 -5.93 3.43
C THR A 290 -17.31 -6.51 4.25
N LEU A 291 -17.56 -7.51 5.10
CA LEU A 291 -16.51 -8.17 5.88
C LEU A 291 -15.51 -8.93 4.99
N LEU A 292 -15.99 -9.60 3.95
CA LEU A 292 -15.14 -10.29 2.98
C LEU A 292 -14.36 -9.29 2.12
N GLY A 293 -14.98 -8.18 1.72
CA GLY A 293 -14.30 -7.08 1.04
C GLY A 293 -13.22 -6.43 1.91
N ALA A 294 -13.48 -6.28 3.21
CA ALA A 294 -12.50 -5.84 4.20
C ALA A 294 -11.35 -6.84 4.35
N LEU A 295 -11.64 -8.15 4.39
CA LEU A 295 -10.61 -9.19 4.47
C LEU A 295 -9.74 -9.19 3.22
N PHE A 296 -10.37 -9.12 2.04
CA PHE A 296 -9.68 -8.97 0.77
C PHE A 296 -8.75 -7.77 0.78
N LEU A 297 -9.28 -6.58 1.09
CA LEU A 297 -8.48 -5.37 1.10
C LEU A 297 -7.32 -5.45 2.11
N ARG A 298 -7.56 -6.03 3.28
CA ARG A 298 -6.50 -6.19 4.28
C ARG A 298 -5.43 -7.19 3.85
N THR A 299 -5.79 -8.29 3.20
CA THR A 299 -4.81 -9.25 2.66
C THR A 299 -3.92 -8.62 1.59
N VAL A 300 -4.47 -7.73 0.76
CA VAL A 300 -3.71 -6.95 -0.23
C VAL A 300 -2.74 -6.00 0.47
N ILE A 301 -3.22 -5.21 1.45
CA ILE A 301 -2.38 -4.27 2.21
C ILE A 301 -1.22 -5.00 2.92
N ASP A 302 -1.52 -6.11 3.60
CA ASP A 302 -0.52 -6.92 4.29
C ASP A 302 0.53 -7.47 3.30
N GLY A 303 0.08 -7.94 2.14
CA GLY A 303 0.98 -8.44 1.11
C GLY A 303 1.90 -7.38 0.53
N VAL A 304 1.40 -6.16 0.30
CA VAL A 304 2.24 -5.05 -0.16
C VAL A 304 3.33 -4.72 0.86
N ASN A 305 2.97 -4.66 2.14
CA ASN A 305 3.90 -4.30 3.20
C ASN A 305 5.02 -5.34 3.38
N LYS A 306 4.70 -6.62 3.26
CA LYS A 306 5.70 -7.70 3.39
C LYS A 306 6.60 -7.85 2.17
N VAL A 307 6.09 -7.55 0.97
CA VAL A 307 6.86 -7.70 -0.27
C VAL A 307 7.77 -6.50 -0.56
N VAL A 308 7.33 -5.26 -0.28
CA VAL A 308 8.05 -4.03 -0.69
C VAL A 308 9.17 -3.59 0.29
N LYS A 309 9.22 -4.16 1.51
CA LYS A 309 10.20 -3.87 2.59
C LYS A 309 10.32 -2.40 3.01
N ALA A 310 11.07 -1.59 2.27
CA ALA A 310 11.46 -0.23 2.61
C ALA A 310 10.82 0.78 1.65
N GLY A 311 10.17 1.80 2.19
CA GLY A 311 9.36 2.74 1.38
C GLY A 311 8.02 2.16 0.94
N ALA A 312 7.52 1.11 1.61
CA ALA A 312 6.22 0.51 1.30
C ALA A 312 5.09 1.54 1.44
N ASP A 313 5.18 2.43 2.43
CA ASP A 313 4.33 3.59 2.64
C ASP A 313 4.19 4.50 1.41
N VAL A 314 5.27 4.64 0.62
CA VAL A 314 5.26 5.47 -0.62
C VAL A 314 4.42 4.83 -1.73
N TYR A 315 4.37 3.49 -1.79
CA TYR A 315 3.73 2.76 -2.89
C TYR A 315 2.43 2.03 -2.48
N GLU A 316 2.14 1.93 -1.19
CA GLU A 316 0.99 1.21 -0.64
C GLU A 316 -0.31 1.71 -1.27
N GLY A 317 -0.57 3.01 -1.20
CA GLY A 317 -1.78 3.61 -1.75
C GLY A 317 -1.93 3.38 -3.26
N PHE A 318 -0.81 3.37 -3.99
CA PHE A 318 -0.83 3.10 -5.42
C PHE A 318 -1.19 1.63 -5.70
N ILE A 319 -0.50 0.68 -5.06
CA ILE A 319 -0.71 -0.76 -5.31
C ILE A 319 -2.11 -1.16 -4.86
N VAL A 320 -2.55 -0.70 -3.69
CA VAL A 320 -3.91 -0.92 -3.20
C VAL A 320 -4.94 -0.38 -4.20
N GLY A 321 -4.75 0.84 -4.71
CA GLY A 321 -5.64 1.42 -5.72
C GLY A 321 -5.75 0.58 -6.99
N VAL A 322 -4.62 0.12 -7.54
CA VAL A 322 -4.60 -0.74 -8.73
C VAL A 322 -5.27 -2.08 -8.45
N VAL A 323 -4.94 -2.74 -7.34
CA VAL A 323 -5.51 -4.04 -6.98
C VAL A 323 -7.01 -3.95 -6.74
N VAL A 324 -7.50 -2.90 -6.09
CA VAL A 324 -8.95 -2.66 -5.90
C VAL A 324 -9.66 -2.50 -7.25
N VAL A 325 -9.10 -1.72 -8.18
CA VAL A 325 -9.68 -1.58 -9.52
C VAL A 325 -9.74 -2.92 -10.22
N PHE A 326 -8.65 -3.70 -10.21
CA PHE A 326 -8.64 -5.04 -10.81
C PHE A 326 -9.63 -5.99 -10.14
N ALA A 327 -9.74 -5.97 -8.81
CA ALA A 327 -10.68 -6.79 -8.07
C ALA A 327 -12.14 -6.46 -8.45
N VAL A 328 -12.50 -5.18 -8.49
CA VAL A 328 -13.86 -4.76 -8.88
C VAL A 328 -14.13 -5.08 -10.35
N VAL A 329 -13.16 -4.89 -11.25
CA VAL A 329 -13.31 -5.21 -12.67
C VAL A 329 -13.46 -6.72 -12.89
N PHE A 330 -12.66 -7.56 -12.22
CA PHE A 330 -12.75 -9.01 -12.32
C PHE A 330 -14.11 -9.51 -11.80
N THR A 331 -14.52 -8.99 -10.64
CA THR A 331 -15.81 -9.32 -10.04
C THR A 331 -17.00 -8.87 -10.89
N ARG A 332 -16.96 -7.67 -11.50
CA ARG A 332 -18.00 -7.19 -12.44
C ARG A 332 -17.92 -7.84 -13.82
N GLY A 333 -16.75 -8.32 -14.23
CA GLY A 333 -16.52 -8.97 -15.52
C GLY A 333 -17.35 -10.24 -15.68
N HIS A 334 -17.69 -10.92 -14.57
CA HIS A 334 -18.59 -12.07 -14.57
C HIS A 334 -20.06 -11.69 -14.85
N GLU A 335 -20.51 -10.49 -14.48
CA GLU A 335 -21.87 -9.99 -14.78
C GLU A 335 -21.95 -9.23 -16.12
N SER A 336 -20.85 -8.60 -16.53
CA SER A 336 -20.75 -7.79 -17.75
C SER A 336 -20.64 -8.61 -19.05
N ALA A 337 -20.60 -9.94 -18.97
CA ALA A 337 -20.75 -10.81 -20.13
C ALA A 337 -22.05 -10.55 -20.92
N GLN A 338 -23.04 -9.86 -20.31
CA GLN A 338 -24.30 -9.45 -20.95
C GLN A 338 -24.32 -8.03 -21.55
N ARG A 339 -23.36 -7.13 -21.23
CA ARG A 339 -23.28 -5.79 -21.85
C ARG A 339 -22.06 -5.70 -22.76
N GLN A 340 -22.31 -5.91 -24.05
CA GLN A 340 -21.37 -5.88 -25.20
C GLN A 340 -20.66 -4.53 -25.44
N ARG A 341 -20.23 -3.79 -24.42
CA ARG A 341 -19.33 -2.64 -24.61
C ARG A 341 -17.89 -3.13 -24.57
N SER A 342 -17.25 -3.24 -25.73
CA SER A 342 -15.83 -3.59 -25.79
C SER A 342 -14.99 -2.46 -25.19
N LEU A 343 -14.26 -2.76 -24.12
CA LEU A 343 -13.39 -1.82 -23.38
C LEU A 343 -12.40 -1.02 -24.27
N PHE A 344 -12.07 -1.53 -25.46
CA PHE A 344 -11.03 -0.98 -26.35
C PHE A 344 -11.49 -0.70 -27.79
N ALA A 345 -12.78 -0.42 -28.02
CA ALA A 345 -13.26 -0.02 -29.34
C ALA A 345 -12.89 1.43 -29.69
N GLY A 346 -12.65 1.68 -30.98
CA GLY A 346 -12.46 3.01 -31.54
C GLY A 346 -11.16 3.72 -31.12
N PRO A 347 -11.04 5.03 -31.40
CA PRO A 347 -9.86 5.84 -31.09
C PRO A 347 -9.64 6.04 -29.59
N LEU A 348 -10.70 6.12 -28.79
CA LEU A 348 -10.60 6.15 -27.32
C LEU A 348 -9.98 4.87 -26.75
N GLY A 349 -10.24 3.72 -27.40
CA GLY A 349 -9.60 2.44 -27.06
C GLY A 349 -8.09 2.41 -27.29
N LEU A 350 -7.56 3.19 -28.24
CA LEU A 350 -6.11 3.32 -28.44
C LEU A 350 -5.48 4.19 -27.36
N VAL A 351 -6.15 5.28 -26.97
CA VAL A 351 -5.69 6.16 -25.88
C VAL A 351 -5.64 5.39 -24.56
N THR A 352 -6.69 4.62 -24.23
CA THR A 352 -6.68 3.79 -23.01
C THR A 352 -5.59 2.74 -23.05
N MET A 353 -5.34 2.12 -24.20
CA MET A 353 -4.26 1.14 -24.36
C MET A 353 -2.88 1.75 -24.14
N LEU A 354 -2.63 2.94 -24.69
CA LEU A 354 -1.38 3.68 -24.50
C LEU A 354 -1.20 4.08 -23.02
N ASN A 355 -2.25 4.58 -22.37
CA ASN A 355 -2.21 4.94 -20.95
C ASN A 355 -1.91 3.74 -20.05
N LEU A 356 -2.59 2.60 -20.26
CA LEU A 356 -2.36 1.38 -19.47
C LEU A 356 -0.96 0.80 -19.72
N THR A 357 -0.47 0.90 -20.96
CA THR A 357 0.89 0.47 -21.32
C THR A 357 1.94 1.32 -20.61
N LEU A 358 1.83 2.65 -20.70
CA LEU A 358 2.74 3.58 -20.03
C LEU A 358 2.71 3.39 -18.51
N LEU A 359 1.50 3.24 -17.93
CA LEU A 359 1.35 2.98 -16.50
C LEU A 359 2.07 1.70 -16.09
N ALA A 360 1.88 0.58 -16.82
CA ALA A 360 2.57 -0.66 -16.53
C ALA A 360 4.10 -0.53 -16.62
N GLY A 361 4.61 0.24 -17.58
CA GLY A 361 6.04 0.54 -17.72
C GLY A 361 6.59 1.32 -16.53
N VAL A 362 5.95 2.44 -16.18
CA VAL A 362 6.34 3.25 -15.02
C VAL A 362 6.33 2.42 -13.74
N LEU A 363 5.37 1.51 -13.58
CA LEU A 363 5.32 0.64 -12.41
C LEU A 363 6.46 -0.35 -12.33
N MET A 364 6.77 -1.02 -13.43
CA MET A 364 7.92 -1.92 -13.44
C MET A 364 9.25 -1.18 -13.29
N ALA A 365 9.34 0.09 -13.72
CA ALA A 365 10.50 0.93 -13.43
C ALA A 365 10.65 1.24 -11.93
N LEU A 366 9.56 1.63 -11.27
CA LEU A 366 9.60 2.10 -9.89
C LEU A 366 9.69 0.96 -8.86
N ILE A 367 8.95 -0.11 -9.08
CA ILE A 367 8.74 -1.17 -8.08
C ILE A 367 9.30 -2.51 -8.57
N GLY A 368 9.39 -2.73 -9.89
CA GLY A 368 9.76 -4.02 -10.47
C GLY A 368 11.12 -4.54 -10.00
N SER A 369 12.15 -3.67 -9.92
CA SER A 369 13.48 -4.08 -9.42
C SER A 369 13.49 -4.42 -7.93
N ARG A 370 12.57 -3.88 -7.12
CA ARG A 370 12.44 -4.22 -5.70
C ARG A 370 11.64 -5.50 -5.50
N LEU A 371 10.58 -5.68 -6.29
CA LEU A 371 9.72 -6.85 -6.29
C LEU A 371 10.44 -8.10 -6.80
N LEU A 372 11.15 -7.95 -7.91
CA LEU A 372 11.73 -9.05 -8.67
C LEU A 372 13.25 -9.15 -8.52
N GLY A 373 13.92 -8.21 -7.84
CA GLY A 373 15.38 -8.16 -7.79
C GLY A 373 16.06 -9.39 -7.17
N ALA A 374 15.33 -10.19 -6.38
CA ALA A 374 15.83 -11.47 -5.89
C ALA A 374 15.78 -12.60 -6.94
N HIS A 375 14.97 -12.43 -7.99
CA HIS A 375 14.65 -13.45 -8.99
C HIS A 375 15.04 -13.05 -10.42
N VAL A 376 15.30 -11.76 -10.67
CA VAL A 376 15.51 -11.17 -11.99
C VAL A 376 16.72 -10.23 -11.93
N GLN A 377 17.63 -10.40 -12.88
CA GLN A 377 18.87 -9.63 -13.02
C GLN A 377 18.70 -8.34 -13.82
N MET A 378 17.62 -8.22 -14.62
CA MET A 378 17.30 -7.01 -15.38
C MET A 378 17.20 -5.77 -14.47
N ASN A 379 17.74 -4.65 -14.95
CA ASN A 379 17.55 -3.38 -14.26
C ASN A 379 16.12 -2.82 -14.46
N ALA A 380 15.77 -1.80 -13.70
CA ALA A 380 14.45 -1.15 -13.72
C ALA A 380 14.01 -0.70 -15.13
N VAL A 381 14.92 -0.16 -15.95
CA VAL A 381 14.59 0.35 -17.29
C VAL A 381 14.21 -0.79 -18.22
N TRP A 382 14.97 -1.89 -18.20
CA TRP A 382 14.68 -3.06 -19.02
C TRP A 382 13.39 -3.75 -18.60
N LEU A 383 13.13 -3.86 -17.29
CA LEU A 383 11.87 -4.35 -16.75
C LEU A 383 10.67 -3.51 -17.24
N ALA A 384 10.82 -2.19 -17.21
CA ALA A 384 9.79 -1.26 -17.67
C ALA A 384 9.46 -1.45 -19.16
N VAL A 385 10.48 -1.44 -20.02
CA VAL A 385 10.32 -1.60 -21.47
C VAL A 385 9.70 -2.95 -21.81
N PHE A 386 10.19 -4.02 -21.18
CA PHE A 386 9.64 -5.36 -21.36
C PHE A 386 8.16 -5.42 -20.98
N SER A 387 7.81 -4.85 -19.82
CA SER A 387 6.42 -4.78 -19.35
C SER A 387 5.52 -3.97 -20.27
N MET A 388 6.01 -2.84 -20.81
CA MET A 388 5.24 -2.04 -21.77
C MET A 388 4.92 -2.85 -23.02
N ILE A 389 5.90 -3.54 -23.60
CA ILE A 389 5.69 -4.36 -24.79
C ILE A 389 4.70 -5.50 -24.48
N ALA A 390 4.91 -6.20 -23.36
CA ALA A 390 4.06 -7.29 -22.89
C ALA A 390 2.58 -6.87 -22.78
N VAL A 391 2.33 -5.73 -22.12
CA VAL A 391 0.98 -5.20 -21.86
C VAL A 391 0.36 -4.63 -23.13
N PHE A 392 1.11 -3.89 -23.95
CA PHE A 392 0.59 -3.33 -25.20
C PHE A 392 0.06 -4.41 -26.14
N VAL A 393 0.83 -5.48 -26.34
CA VAL A 393 0.43 -6.59 -27.21
C VAL A 393 -0.76 -7.33 -26.59
N LEU A 394 -0.76 -7.58 -25.28
CA LEU A 394 -1.91 -8.19 -24.59
C LEU A 394 -3.19 -7.39 -24.82
N LEU A 395 -3.14 -6.07 -24.66
CA LEU A 395 -4.29 -5.18 -24.85
C LEU A 395 -4.72 -5.11 -26.32
N ALA A 396 -3.77 -5.13 -27.27
CA ALA A 396 -4.06 -5.19 -28.69
C ALA A 396 -4.81 -6.49 -29.06
N LEU A 397 -4.44 -7.62 -28.46
CA LEU A 397 -5.11 -8.91 -28.63
C LEU A 397 -6.52 -8.94 -28.02
N LEU A 398 -6.79 -8.14 -26.99
CA LEU A 398 -8.10 -8.04 -26.36
C LEU A 398 -9.11 -7.20 -27.18
N ARG A 399 -8.66 -6.52 -28.25
CA ARG A 399 -9.54 -5.71 -29.10
C ARG A 399 -10.62 -6.56 -29.79
N PRO A 400 -11.82 -5.99 -29.99
CA PRO A 400 -12.99 -6.70 -30.53
C PRO A 400 -12.86 -7.15 -32.00
N ALA A 401 -11.75 -6.87 -32.69
CA ALA A 401 -11.51 -7.34 -34.05
C ALA A 401 -11.34 -8.88 -34.15
N TRP A 402 -11.14 -9.56 -33.01
CA TRP A 402 -10.87 -11.00 -32.94
C TRP A 402 -12.04 -11.78 -32.33
N SER A 403 -12.35 -12.95 -32.89
CA SER A 403 -13.36 -13.86 -32.32
C SER A 403 -12.97 -14.31 -30.90
N ALA A 404 -13.95 -14.63 -30.05
CA ALA A 404 -13.69 -15.00 -28.65
C ALA A 404 -12.77 -16.24 -28.52
N ALA A 405 -12.94 -17.24 -29.40
CA ALA A 405 -12.10 -18.42 -29.44
C ALA A 405 -10.65 -18.10 -29.85
N ALA A 406 -10.47 -17.18 -30.82
CA ALA A 406 -9.16 -16.72 -31.24
C ALA A 406 -8.46 -15.92 -30.13
N ARG A 407 -9.18 -15.02 -29.44
CA ARG A 407 -8.65 -14.27 -28.30
C ARG A 407 -8.13 -15.17 -27.18
N LYS A 408 -8.86 -16.23 -26.84
CA LYS A 408 -8.43 -17.19 -25.80
C LYS A 408 -7.16 -17.93 -26.22
N ARG A 409 -7.09 -18.46 -27.45
CA ARG A 409 -5.93 -19.21 -27.94
C ARG A 409 -4.69 -18.34 -28.07
N VAL A 410 -4.83 -17.17 -28.70
CA VAL A 410 -3.72 -16.24 -28.93
C VAL A 410 -3.28 -15.59 -27.62
N GLY A 411 -4.20 -15.31 -26.70
CA GLY A 411 -3.86 -14.81 -25.36
C GLY A 411 -3.02 -15.78 -24.54
N ILE A 412 -3.35 -17.09 -24.56
CA ILE A 412 -2.54 -18.11 -23.89
C ILE A 412 -1.15 -18.23 -24.52
N LEU A 413 -1.08 -18.27 -25.87
CA LEU A 413 0.20 -18.29 -26.59
C LEU A 413 1.05 -17.06 -26.26
N TRP A 414 0.43 -15.88 -26.18
CA TRP A 414 1.11 -14.65 -25.81
C TRP A 414 1.64 -14.69 -24.37
N ALA A 415 0.86 -15.19 -23.42
CA ALA A 415 1.30 -15.33 -22.03
C ALA A 415 2.53 -16.24 -21.91
N VAL A 416 2.51 -17.39 -22.58
CA VAL A 416 3.65 -18.32 -22.61
C VAL A 416 4.86 -17.70 -23.30
N ALA A 417 4.66 -17.06 -24.46
CA ALA A 417 5.74 -16.39 -25.20
C ALA A 417 6.36 -15.24 -24.40
N THR A 418 5.54 -14.48 -23.66
CA THR A 418 6.00 -13.40 -22.79
C THR A 418 6.88 -13.97 -21.67
N ILE A 419 6.42 -15.01 -20.96
CA ILE A 419 7.21 -15.64 -19.89
C ILE A 419 8.55 -16.18 -20.44
N ALA A 420 8.51 -16.91 -21.55
CA ALA A 420 9.71 -17.46 -22.17
C ALA A 420 10.69 -16.37 -22.62
N THR A 421 10.19 -15.30 -23.24
CA THR A 421 11.01 -14.16 -23.66
C THR A 421 11.58 -13.42 -22.47
N GLY A 422 10.81 -13.25 -21.39
CA GLY A 422 11.26 -12.64 -20.14
C GLY A 422 12.43 -13.39 -19.53
N ILE A 423 12.33 -14.72 -19.40
CA ILE A 423 13.41 -15.59 -18.91
C ILE A 423 14.64 -15.51 -19.84
N GLY A 424 14.42 -15.51 -21.15
CA GLY A 424 15.49 -15.40 -22.14
C GLY A 424 16.24 -14.07 -22.06
N VAL A 425 15.51 -12.95 -21.98
CA VAL A 425 16.08 -11.61 -21.84
C VAL A 425 16.80 -11.47 -20.52
N ASP A 426 16.24 -11.96 -19.41
CA ASP A 426 16.89 -11.91 -18.10
C ASP A 426 18.21 -12.67 -18.08
N ARG A 427 18.24 -13.87 -18.68
CA ARG A 427 19.47 -14.68 -18.79
C ARG A 427 20.51 -14.07 -19.74
N TYR A 428 20.07 -13.38 -20.78
CA TYR A 428 20.96 -12.73 -21.75
C TYR A 428 21.45 -11.35 -21.29
N TYR A 429 20.68 -10.67 -20.46
CA TYR A 429 20.98 -9.34 -19.94
C TYR A 429 22.40 -9.18 -19.36
N PRO A 430 22.89 -10.04 -18.44
CA PRO A 430 24.24 -9.92 -17.92
C PRO A 430 25.30 -10.06 -19.03
N ILE A 431 25.10 -10.98 -19.97
CA ILE A 431 26.02 -11.21 -21.11
C ILE A 431 26.11 -9.97 -21.99
N ALA A 432 24.97 -9.33 -22.27
CA ALA A 432 24.93 -8.09 -23.04
C ALA A 432 25.63 -6.94 -22.31
N GLN A 433 25.46 -6.83 -20.99
CA GLN A 433 26.14 -5.82 -20.18
C GLN A 433 27.65 -6.04 -20.14
N THR A 434 28.11 -7.29 -19.98
CA THR A 434 29.54 -7.63 -20.06
C THR A 434 30.11 -7.29 -21.43
N LYS A 435 29.43 -7.63 -22.54
CA LYS A 435 29.88 -7.27 -23.90
C LYS A 435 29.96 -5.76 -24.11
N ALA A 436 28.95 -5.01 -23.65
CA ALA A 436 28.95 -3.56 -23.74
C ALA A 436 30.06 -2.94 -22.87
N ALA A 437 30.37 -3.55 -21.73
CA ALA A 437 31.49 -3.14 -20.89
C ALA A 437 32.84 -3.40 -21.54
N LEU A 438 33.04 -4.56 -22.18
CA LEU A 438 34.23 -4.86 -22.96
C LEU A 438 34.43 -3.83 -24.08
N ALA A 439 33.37 -3.52 -24.84
CA ALA A 439 33.42 -2.51 -25.90
C ALA A 439 33.73 -1.11 -25.37
N ALA A 440 33.16 -0.73 -24.22
CA ALA A 440 33.43 0.57 -23.60
C ALA A 440 34.88 0.70 -23.12
N VAL A 441 35.45 -0.36 -22.54
CA VAL A 441 36.87 -0.39 -22.15
C VAL A 441 37.77 -0.28 -23.38
N GLN A 442 37.46 -1.00 -24.46
CA GLN A 442 38.20 -0.91 -25.72
C GLN A 442 38.11 0.48 -26.36
N GLN A 443 36.94 1.12 -26.33
CA GLN A 443 36.77 2.51 -26.80
C GLN A 443 37.57 3.51 -25.98
N ALA A 444 37.77 3.24 -24.68
CA ALA A 444 38.64 4.03 -23.82
C ALA A 444 40.14 3.76 -24.05
N GLY A 445 40.49 2.86 -24.97
CA GLY A 445 41.87 2.46 -25.27
C GLY A 445 42.42 1.37 -24.34
N GLY A 446 41.59 0.80 -23.47
CA GLY A 446 41.98 -0.24 -22.53
C GLY A 446 41.90 -1.66 -23.09
N LYS A 447 42.50 -2.61 -22.37
CA LYS A 447 42.46 -4.04 -22.65
C LYS A 447 41.75 -4.76 -21.51
N VAL A 448 41.02 -5.82 -21.84
CA VAL A 448 40.40 -6.71 -20.85
C VAL A 448 40.95 -8.11 -21.04
N VAL A 449 41.48 -8.68 -19.97
CA VAL A 449 42.02 -10.05 -19.95
C VAL A 449 41.22 -10.84 -18.93
N ARG A 450 40.78 -12.05 -19.30
CA ARG A 450 40.07 -12.95 -18.39
C ARG A 450 41.02 -14.07 -18.00
N ASN A 451 41.34 -14.16 -16.71
CA ASN A 451 42.18 -15.20 -16.11
C ASN A 451 41.31 -16.15 -15.28
N ASP A 452 41.91 -17.23 -14.76
CA ASP A 452 41.23 -18.23 -13.94
C ASP A 452 40.63 -17.67 -12.64
N VAL A 453 41.16 -16.53 -12.16
CA VAL A 453 40.73 -15.87 -10.93
C VAL A 453 39.65 -14.81 -11.18
N GLY A 454 39.55 -14.28 -12.41
CA GLY A 454 38.56 -13.26 -12.77
C GLY A 454 39.02 -12.33 -13.90
N ILE A 455 38.37 -11.17 -14.00
CA ILE A 455 38.58 -10.19 -15.06
C ILE A 455 39.59 -9.14 -14.61
N VAL A 456 40.60 -8.90 -15.46
CA VAL A 456 41.61 -7.85 -15.32
C VAL A 456 41.34 -6.78 -16.37
N VAL A 457 41.17 -5.55 -15.94
CA VAL A 457 40.97 -4.39 -16.82
C VAL A 457 42.21 -3.52 -16.77
N ASP A 458 42.87 -3.37 -17.91
CA ASP A 458 44.06 -2.54 -18.07
C ASP A 458 43.72 -1.28 -18.87
N LEU A 459 43.68 -0.15 -18.18
CA LEU A 459 43.48 1.19 -18.75
C LEU A 459 44.76 2.03 -18.61
N SER A 460 45.91 1.39 -18.43
CA SER A 460 47.18 2.09 -18.25
C SER A 460 47.53 2.95 -19.47
N ASP A 461 48.08 4.13 -19.23
CA ASP A 461 48.54 5.11 -20.24
C ASP A 461 47.45 5.56 -21.24
N THR A 462 46.17 5.38 -20.87
CA THR A 462 45.03 5.88 -21.63
C THR A 462 44.75 7.35 -21.29
N PRO A 463 44.12 8.14 -22.19
CA PRO A 463 43.74 9.53 -21.92
C PRO A 463 42.56 9.67 -20.93
N LEU A 464 42.29 8.65 -20.12
CA LEU A 464 41.17 8.56 -19.19
C LEU A 464 41.25 9.66 -18.12
N ASP A 465 40.22 10.50 -18.05
CA ASP A 465 40.04 11.54 -17.04
C ASP A 465 38.89 11.20 -16.08
N ASP A 466 38.69 12.03 -15.04
CA ASP A 466 37.66 11.78 -14.01
C ASP A 466 36.23 11.70 -14.59
N ALA A 467 35.96 12.45 -15.68
CA ALA A 467 34.65 12.48 -16.31
C ALA A 467 34.40 11.23 -17.16
N ALA A 468 35.42 10.75 -17.88
CA ALA A 468 35.39 9.51 -18.65
C ALA A 468 35.28 8.29 -17.72
N LEU A 469 36.01 8.27 -16.60
CA LEU A 469 35.89 7.20 -15.60
C LEU A 469 34.48 7.15 -14.99
N ARG A 470 33.88 8.30 -14.70
CA ARG A 470 32.49 8.37 -14.21
C ARG A 470 31.48 7.80 -15.20
N LYS A 471 31.71 7.94 -16.51
CA LYS A 471 30.87 7.31 -17.55
C LYS A 471 31.14 5.80 -17.69
N LEU A 472 32.35 5.36 -17.39
CA LEU A 472 32.79 3.97 -17.52
C LEU A 472 32.46 3.12 -16.29
N GLU A 473 32.34 3.72 -15.10
CA GLU A 473 32.06 3.03 -13.83
C GLU A 473 30.85 2.06 -13.87
N PRO A 474 29.67 2.43 -14.40
CA PRO A 474 28.53 1.52 -14.46
C PRO A 474 28.80 0.28 -15.33
N ARG A 475 29.71 0.42 -16.32
CA ARG A 475 30.12 -0.66 -17.22
C ARG A 475 31.17 -1.56 -16.57
N LEU A 476 32.14 -0.99 -15.86
CA LEU A 476 33.12 -1.77 -15.10
C LEU A 476 32.44 -2.63 -14.03
N GLY A 477 31.36 -2.14 -13.42
CA GLY A 477 30.53 -2.92 -12.49
C GLY A 477 29.86 -4.16 -13.11
N ALA A 478 29.70 -4.21 -14.43
CA ALA A 478 29.11 -5.36 -15.14
C ALA A 478 30.14 -6.46 -15.49
N LEU A 479 31.41 -6.24 -15.20
CA LEU A 479 32.47 -7.23 -15.32
C LEU A 479 32.58 -7.95 -13.96
N ASP A 480 31.88 -9.07 -13.77
CA ASP A 480 31.90 -9.82 -12.50
C ASP A 480 32.49 -11.22 -12.72
N PRO A 481 33.51 -11.65 -11.95
CA PRO A 481 34.27 -10.88 -10.96
C PRO A 481 35.36 -10.00 -11.59
N LEU A 482 35.30 -8.68 -11.36
CA LEU A 482 36.41 -7.74 -11.63
C LEU A 482 37.40 -7.84 -10.48
N VAL A 483 38.62 -8.31 -10.75
CA VAL A 483 39.62 -8.65 -9.72
C VAL A 483 40.74 -7.63 -9.67
N GLU A 484 41.15 -7.12 -10.83
CA GLU A 484 42.26 -6.17 -10.95
C GLU A 484 41.89 -5.04 -11.92
N LEU A 485 42.14 -3.79 -11.51
CA LEU A 485 41.94 -2.60 -12.32
C LEU A 485 43.24 -1.79 -12.37
N ARG A 486 43.84 -1.65 -13.55
CA ARG A 486 45.05 -0.86 -13.75
C ARG A 486 44.72 0.47 -14.38
N LEU A 487 45.05 1.55 -13.68
CA LEU A 487 44.81 2.94 -14.07
C LEU A 487 46.13 3.72 -14.14
N ARG A 488 47.25 3.01 -14.30
CA ARG A 488 48.59 3.61 -14.27
C ARG A 488 48.73 4.68 -15.37
N GLY A 489 49.33 5.83 -15.07
CA GLY A 489 49.60 6.88 -16.07
C GLY A 489 48.36 7.58 -16.65
N THR A 490 47.18 7.40 -16.05
CA THR A 490 45.94 8.09 -16.46
C THR A 490 45.83 9.51 -15.85
N LYS A 491 44.94 10.35 -16.39
CA LYS A 491 44.75 11.75 -15.95
C LYS A 491 43.78 11.88 -14.75
N LEU A 492 43.66 10.84 -13.94
CA LEU A 492 42.74 10.80 -12.80
C LEU A 492 43.26 11.64 -11.64
N THR A 493 42.34 12.29 -10.92
CA THR A 493 42.61 13.08 -9.72
C THR A 493 41.87 12.52 -8.51
N ASP A 494 42.01 13.15 -7.36
CA ASP A 494 41.27 12.82 -6.13
C ASP A 494 39.73 12.75 -6.30
N ARG A 495 39.17 13.39 -7.33
CA ARG A 495 37.72 13.34 -7.63
C ARG A 495 37.24 11.95 -8.07
N SER A 496 38.15 11.10 -8.54
CA SER A 496 37.84 9.74 -8.97
C SER A 496 37.73 8.74 -7.82
N VAL A 497 38.14 9.10 -6.60
CA VAL A 497 38.08 8.21 -5.44
C VAL A 497 36.65 7.73 -5.15
N ASP A 498 35.67 8.63 -5.21
CA ASP A 498 34.26 8.29 -4.97
C ASP A 498 33.68 7.37 -6.06
N VAL A 499 34.20 7.45 -7.28
CA VAL A 499 33.79 6.63 -8.41
C VAL A 499 34.38 5.23 -8.28
N ILE A 500 35.68 5.16 -8.00
CA ILE A 500 36.40 3.89 -7.80
C ILE A 500 35.87 3.15 -6.56
N GLY A 501 35.50 3.89 -5.51
CA GLY A 501 34.90 3.33 -4.28
C GLY A 501 33.55 2.65 -4.48
N ARG A 502 32.88 2.85 -5.62
CA ARG A 502 31.60 2.18 -5.97
C ARG A 502 31.77 0.89 -6.76
N LEU A 503 33.00 0.56 -7.16
CA LEU A 503 33.29 -0.65 -7.94
C LEU A 503 32.99 -1.94 -7.15
N PRO A 504 32.85 -3.08 -7.85
CA PRO A 504 32.50 -4.36 -7.22
C PRO A 504 33.45 -4.74 -6.08
N LYS A 505 32.89 -5.34 -5.02
CA LYS A 505 33.68 -5.85 -3.88
C LYS A 505 34.63 -6.99 -4.25
N SER A 506 34.49 -7.57 -5.44
CA SER A 506 35.41 -8.55 -6.01
C SER A 506 36.78 -7.96 -6.34
N LEU A 507 36.90 -6.62 -6.40
CA LEU A 507 38.15 -5.94 -6.73
C LEU A 507 39.17 -6.14 -5.61
N THR A 508 40.25 -6.85 -5.91
CA THR A 508 41.32 -7.18 -4.95
C THR A 508 42.57 -6.35 -5.16
N THR A 509 42.79 -5.83 -6.36
CA THR A 509 44.00 -5.07 -6.70
C THR A 509 43.64 -3.87 -7.57
N ILE A 510 44.18 -2.71 -7.23
CA ILE A 510 44.05 -1.51 -8.05
C ILE A 510 45.39 -0.80 -8.17
N ASP A 511 45.79 -0.50 -9.40
CA ASP A 511 47.04 0.22 -9.70
C ASP A 511 46.73 1.66 -10.11
N VAL A 512 47.17 2.63 -9.31
CA VAL A 512 46.97 4.06 -9.54
C VAL A 512 48.30 4.80 -9.72
N ARG A 513 49.39 4.08 -10.02
CA ARG A 513 50.73 4.67 -10.18
C ARG A 513 50.76 5.70 -11.30
N GLY A 514 51.43 6.83 -11.09
CA GLY A 514 51.54 7.87 -12.13
C GLY A 514 50.22 8.58 -12.49
N THR A 515 49.18 8.45 -11.66
CA THR A 515 47.98 9.30 -11.73
C THR A 515 48.20 10.63 -11.01
N GLY A 516 47.31 11.60 -11.23
CA GLY A 516 47.31 12.89 -10.52
C GLY A 516 46.69 12.84 -9.12
N MET A 517 46.54 11.65 -8.51
CA MET A 517 46.01 11.50 -7.16
C MET A 517 47.03 11.92 -6.09
N THR A 518 46.56 12.70 -5.12
CA THR A 518 47.37 13.10 -3.97
C THR A 518 47.47 11.98 -2.94
N THR A 519 48.44 12.08 -2.02
CA THR A 519 48.56 11.17 -0.87
C THR A 519 47.26 11.09 -0.06
N GLY A 520 46.53 12.20 0.07
CA GLY A 520 45.23 12.26 0.73
C GLY A 520 44.12 11.54 -0.06
N GLY A 521 44.13 11.63 -1.39
CA GLY A 521 43.25 10.87 -2.28
C GLY A 521 43.44 9.36 -2.13
N VAL A 522 44.69 8.90 -2.15
CA VAL A 522 45.05 7.48 -1.97
C VAL A 522 44.60 6.93 -0.61
N LEU A 523 44.76 7.70 0.46
CA LEU A 523 44.27 7.34 1.80
C LEU A 523 42.75 7.17 1.84
N ARG A 524 42.00 8.08 1.21
CA ARG A 524 40.54 7.94 1.07
C ARG A 524 40.16 6.72 0.24
N LEU A 525 40.91 6.43 -0.82
CA LEU A 525 40.68 5.26 -1.66
C LEU A 525 40.89 3.94 -0.91
N ARG A 526 41.97 3.83 -0.10
CA ARG A 526 42.19 2.67 0.78
C ARG A 526 41.08 2.47 1.80
N ARG A 527 40.45 3.55 2.28
CA ARG A 527 39.28 3.47 3.17
C ARG A 527 38.02 3.02 2.43
N ALA A 528 37.83 3.45 1.19
CA ALA A 528 36.69 3.06 0.37
C ALA A 528 36.76 1.59 -0.08
N LEU A 529 37.96 1.06 -0.28
CA LEU A 529 38.23 -0.32 -0.71
C LEU A 529 39.10 -1.08 0.33
N PRO A 530 38.55 -1.44 1.50
CA PRO A 530 39.33 -2.03 2.58
C PRO A 530 39.94 -3.40 2.24
N ASN A 531 39.38 -4.11 1.26
CA ASN A 531 39.80 -5.44 0.85
C ASN A 531 40.73 -5.43 -0.39
N ALA A 532 40.99 -4.27 -0.99
CA ALA A 532 41.80 -4.14 -2.20
C ALA A 532 43.21 -3.62 -1.89
N ARG A 533 44.23 -4.23 -2.49
CA ARG A 533 45.60 -3.71 -2.49
C ARG A 533 45.70 -2.54 -3.48
N VAL A 534 46.00 -1.35 -2.96
CA VAL A 534 46.20 -0.13 -3.75
C VAL A 534 47.69 0.04 -4.02
N ALA A 535 48.13 -0.22 -5.26
CA ALA A 535 49.50 -0.01 -5.69
C ALA A 535 49.75 1.47 -6.02
N THR A 536 50.69 2.09 -5.32
CA THR A 536 50.96 3.54 -5.33
C THR A 536 52.42 3.91 -5.56
N GLU A 537 53.34 2.95 -5.49
CA GLU A 537 54.79 3.16 -5.67
C GLU A 537 55.29 2.40 -6.90
N PRO A 538 56.23 2.96 -7.68
CA PRO A 538 56.71 2.41 -8.95
C PRO A 538 57.13 0.94 -8.88
#